data_AF-A0AA38P600-F1
#
_entry.id   AF-A0AA38P600-F1
#
_cell.length_a   1.000
_cell.length_b   1.000
_cell.length_c   1.000
_cell.angle_alpha   90.00
_cell.angle_beta   90.00
_cell.angle_gamma   90.00
#
_symmetry.space_group_name_H-M   'P 1'
#
loop_
_entity.id
_entity.type
_entity.pdbx_description
1 polymer ?
#
loop_
_entity_poly.entity_id
_entity_poly.type
_entity_poly.pdbx_seq_one_letter_code
_entity_poly.pdbx_strand_id
1 'polypeptide(L)'
;AKPKETPYGTVLVTSLAQFRSDFTIVQIPDGNLESVRSQLYTNINLLRMGCSGRSGLTLEEPSDATKDRFTSTYFLPDNHLSGGGKTPSMFNDTVLELVKLVQVSLHIFGYYKPSSFDGLLCDFTVEALRLWVKEIGEQLVEGLDSMERTADPSTVASLLSLVLAVRNRLVGLSGSTNVRHLDRFSSVQLTLYSSGYPKRSISASSSFYSSSSYIYYRQQCHTT
;
A
#
# COMPACT_ATOMS: atom_id res chain seq x y z
N ALA A 1 18.98 -13.63 13.49
CA ALA A 1 18.96 -13.25 14.91
C ALA A 1 18.76 -14.50 15.77
N LYS A 2 19.33 -14.55 16.98
CA LYS A 2 19.12 -15.64 17.95
C LYS A 2 18.21 -15.14 19.08
N PRO A 3 17.14 -15.87 19.46
CA PRO A 3 16.30 -15.49 20.58
C PRO A 3 17.09 -15.59 21.89
N LYS A 4 16.92 -14.60 22.77
CA LYS A 4 17.49 -14.54 24.11
C LYS A 4 16.38 -14.18 25.09
N GLU A 5 16.14 -15.06 26.05
CA GLU A 5 15.15 -14.84 27.10
C GLU A 5 15.62 -13.77 28.09
N THR A 6 14.68 -12.92 28.50
CA THR A 6 14.86 -11.90 29.53
C THR A 6 13.66 -11.95 30.48
N PRO A 7 13.75 -11.36 31.69
CA PRO A 7 12.60 -11.26 32.60
C PRO A 7 11.38 -10.53 32.01
N TYR A 8 11.58 -9.76 30.93
CA TYR A 8 10.56 -8.98 30.24
C TYR A 8 10.07 -9.63 28.94
N GLY A 9 10.52 -10.86 28.64
CA GLY A 9 10.19 -11.61 27.43
C GLY A 9 11.41 -11.92 26.55
N THR A 10 11.14 -12.42 25.34
CA THR A 10 12.17 -12.83 24.39
C THR A 10 12.67 -11.64 23.56
N VAL A 11 13.98 -11.45 23.49
CA VAL A 11 14.63 -10.48 22.61
C VAL A 11 15.44 -11.19 21.55
N LEU A 12 15.26 -10.82 20.28
CA LEU A 12 16.08 -11.30 19.18
C LEU A 12 17.41 -10.54 19.14
N VAL A 13 18.50 -11.19 19.52
CA VAL A 13 19.84 -10.61 19.47
C VAL A 13 20.50 -10.96 18.14
N THR A 14 20.96 -9.95 17.41
CA THR A 14 21.78 -10.15 16.20
C THR A 14 23.09 -9.38 16.35
N SER A 15 24.21 -10.01 15.97
CA SER A 15 25.49 -9.29 15.88
C SER A 15 25.43 -8.34 14.68
N LEU A 16 25.86 -7.10 14.87
CA LEU A 16 25.96 -6.12 13.77
C LEU A 16 26.90 -6.64 12.65
N ALA A 17 27.94 -7.40 13.01
CA ALA A 17 28.87 -8.00 12.03
C ALA A 17 28.22 -9.08 11.15
N GLN A 18 27.08 -9.64 11.59
CA GLN A 18 26.32 -10.65 10.87
C GLN A 18 25.06 -10.06 10.21
N PHE A 19 24.94 -8.74 10.27
CA PHE A 19 23.84 -8.00 9.68
C PHE A 19 24.06 -7.88 8.17
N ARG A 20 23.05 -8.28 7.39
CA ARG A 20 23.14 -8.14 5.93
C ARG A 20 23.03 -6.65 5.56
N SER A 21 23.83 -6.23 4.60
CA SER A 21 23.90 -4.85 4.13
C SER A 21 22.64 -4.37 3.40
N ASP A 22 21.72 -5.28 3.04
CA ASP A 22 20.46 -4.96 2.35
C ASP A 22 19.32 -4.54 3.30
N PHE A 23 19.57 -4.51 4.61
CA PHE A 23 18.60 -4.02 5.59
C PHE A 23 18.92 -2.61 6.06
N THR A 24 17.89 -1.79 6.23
CA THR A 24 18.01 -0.50 6.92
C THR A 24 17.72 -0.68 8.41
N ILE A 25 18.60 -0.14 9.26
CA ILE A 25 18.41 -0.11 10.70
C ILE A 25 17.73 1.22 11.06
N VAL A 26 16.54 1.13 11.62
CA VAL A 26 15.81 2.28 12.15
C VAL A 26 15.71 2.12 13.66
N GLN A 27 16.26 3.09 14.40
CA GLN A 27 16.15 3.13 15.85
C GLN A 27 14.73 3.53 16.24
N ILE A 28 14.09 2.75 17.12
CA ILE A 28 12.78 3.08 17.69
C ILE A 28 12.98 3.77 19.05
N PRO A 29 12.58 5.04 19.21
CA PRO A 29 12.60 5.73 20.51
C PRO A 29 11.85 4.92 21.56
N ASP A 30 12.45 4.76 22.74
CA ASP A 30 11.89 4.04 23.89
C ASP A 30 11.45 2.58 23.62
N GLY A 31 11.82 2.02 22.47
CA GLY A 31 11.38 0.69 22.04
C GLY A 31 9.87 0.57 21.77
N ASN A 32 9.11 1.67 21.81
CA ASN A 32 7.67 1.65 21.58
C ASN A 32 7.37 1.76 20.08
N LEU A 33 7.05 0.63 19.45
CA LEU A 33 6.72 0.61 18.02
C LEU A 33 5.39 1.31 17.73
N GLU A 34 4.40 1.15 18.61
CA GLU A 34 3.05 1.61 18.33
C GLU A 34 2.99 3.14 18.27
N SER A 35 3.79 3.84 19.09
CA SER A 35 3.87 5.30 19.08
C SER A 35 4.47 5.88 17.80
N VAL A 36 5.37 5.14 17.13
CA VAL A 36 6.04 5.60 15.89
C VAL A 36 5.51 4.95 14.62
N ARG A 37 4.55 4.02 14.75
CA ARG A 37 4.04 3.19 13.66
C ARG A 37 3.59 4.02 12.46
N SER A 38 2.77 5.04 12.71
CA SER A 38 2.23 5.91 11.66
C SER A 38 3.34 6.61 10.86
N GLN A 39 4.36 7.12 11.54
CA GLN A 39 5.48 7.82 10.93
C GLN A 39 6.35 6.86 10.12
N LEU A 40 6.67 5.71 10.70
CA LEU A 40 7.45 4.67 10.05
C LEU A 40 6.76 4.16 8.78
N TYR A 41 5.47 3.89 8.85
CA TYR A 41 4.69 3.37 7.72
C TYR A 41 4.60 4.41 6.61
N THR A 42 4.40 5.68 6.97
CA THR A 42 4.40 6.78 6.01
C THR A 42 5.74 6.84 5.25
N ASN A 43 6.86 6.82 5.96
CA ASN A 43 8.19 6.90 5.34
C ASN A 43 8.49 5.68 4.45
N ILE A 44 8.07 4.49 4.89
CA ILE A 44 8.14 3.26 4.09
C ILE A 44 7.33 3.40 2.80
N ASN A 45 6.09 3.88 2.89
CA ASN A 45 5.20 4.01 1.76
C ASN A 45 5.74 5.02 0.74
N LEU A 46 6.16 6.21 1.19
CA LEU A 46 6.76 7.23 0.34
C LEU A 46 8.03 6.74 -0.36
N LEU A 47 8.83 5.91 0.32
CA LEU A 47 10.00 5.28 -0.29
C LEU A 47 9.61 4.29 -1.39
N ARG A 48 8.64 3.41 -1.14
CA ARG A 48 8.18 2.41 -2.13
C ARG A 48 7.38 3.00 -3.29
N MET A 49 6.64 4.06 -3.02
CA MET A 49 5.99 4.90 -4.02
C MET A 49 6.98 5.82 -4.73
N GLY A 50 8.26 5.79 -4.34
CA GLY A 50 9.38 6.53 -4.91
C GLY A 50 9.14 8.05 -4.94
N CYS A 51 8.40 8.55 -3.95
CA CYS A 51 8.26 9.96 -3.63
C CYS A 51 9.45 10.43 -2.79
N SER A 52 10.04 9.54 -1.98
CA SER A 52 11.29 9.81 -1.27
C SER A 52 12.50 9.72 -2.23
N GLY A 53 13.56 10.47 -1.91
CA GLY A 53 14.84 10.44 -2.64
C GLY A 53 15.65 9.18 -2.31
N ARG A 54 16.98 9.26 -2.46
CA ARG A 54 17.92 8.18 -2.08
C ARG A 54 18.26 8.16 -0.59
N SER A 55 17.64 9.03 0.21
CA SER A 55 17.85 9.08 1.65
C SER A 55 17.42 7.77 2.29
N GLY A 56 18.21 7.28 3.26
CA GLY A 56 17.85 6.11 4.03
C GLY A 56 16.52 6.28 4.76
N LEU A 57 15.85 5.17 5.06
CA LEU A 57 14.61 5.18 5.85
C LEU A 57 14.90 5.71 7.27
N THR A 58 14.22 6.77 7.70
CA THR A 58 14.32 7.34 9.04
C THR A 58 12.94 7.44 9.70
N LEU A 59 12.88 7.84 10.97
CA LEU A 59 11.63 8.24 11.66
C LEU A 59 11.39 9.75 11.62
N GLU A 60 12.21 10.50 10.88
CA GLU A 60 12.03 11.94 10.74
C GLU A 60 10.79 12.23 9.87
N GLU A 61 10.21 13.40 10.08
CA GLU A 61 9.12 13.88 9.25
C GLU A 61 9.57 14.01 7.78
N PRO A 62 8.74 13.64 6.79
CA PRO A 62 9.08 13.83 5.39
C PRO A 62 9.35 15.30 5.09
N SER A 63 10.38 15.57 4.30
CA SER A 63 10.64 16.93 3.83
C SER A 63 9.46 17.49 3.04
N ASP A 64 9.29 18.81 3.03
CA ASP A 64 8.23 19.47 2.24
C ASP A 64 8.31 19.07 0.76
N ALA A 65 9.52 18.95 0.20
CA ALA A 65 9.71 18.46 -1.17
C ALA A 65 9.19 17.03 -1.40
N THR A 66 9.30 16.14 -0.40
CA THR A 66 8.75 14.78 -0.47
C THR A 66 7.22 14.80 -0.40
N LYS A 67 6.66 15.66 0.46
CA LYS A 67 5.21 15.85 0.58
C LYS A 67 4.62 16.40 -0.72
N ASP A 68 5.21 17.46 -1.27
CA ASP A 68 4.78 18.07 -2.53
C ASP A 68 4.88 17.08 -3.70
N ARG A 69 5.95 16.27 -3.72
CA ARG A 69 6.10 15.22 -4.73
C ARG A 69 5.01 14.17 -4.61
N PHE A 70 4.66 13.72 -3.40
CA PHE A 70 3.56 12.78 -3.20
C PHE A 70 2.21 13.37 -3.65
N THR A 71 1.88 14.57 -3.19
CA THR A 71 0.63 15.25 -3.51
C THR A 71 0.47 15.48 -5.02
N SER A 72 1.53 15.94 -5.70
CA SER A 72 1.53 16.14 -7.16
C SER A 72 1.50 14.84 -7.95
N THR A 73 2.19 13.79 -7.49
CA THR A 73 2.24 12.47 -8.16
C THR A 73 0.88 11.80 -8.16
N TYR A 74 0.12 11.90 -7.06
CA TYR A 74 -1.20 11.27 -6.92
C TYR A 74 -2.38 12.24 -7.11
N PHE A 75 -2.12 13.49 -7.53
CA PHE A 75 -3.13 14.53 -7.76
C PHE A 75 -4.10 14.71 -6.58
N LEU A 76 -3.58 14.66 -5.36
CA LEU A 76 -4.39 14.82 -4.16
C LEU A 76 -4.73 16.31 -3.95
N PRO A 77 -5.95 16.62 -3.49
CA PRO A 77 -6.38 18.00 -3.39
C PRO A 77 -5.66 18.73 -2.25
N ASP A 78 -5.01 19.85 -2.56
CA ASP A 78 -4.21 20.66 -1.62
C ASP A 78 -5.02 21.19 -0.43
N ASN A 79 -6.33 21.35 -0.61
CA ASN A 79 -7.22 22.06 0.31
C ASN A 79 -7.47 21.36 1.65
N HIS A 80 -7.15 20.07 1.80
CA HIS A 80 -7.13 19.38 3.10
C HIS A 80 -5.79 19.45 3.84
N LEU A 81 -4.70 19.83 3.15
CA LEU A 81 -3.34 19.95 3.71
C LEU A 81 -2.90 21.42 3.89
N SER A 82 -3.66 22.36 3.31
CA SER A 82 -3.33 23.80 3.23
C SER A 82 -4.14 24.69 4.19
N GLY A 83 -5.01 24.11 5.02
CA GLY A 83 -5.82 24.85 5.99
C GLY A 83 -5.07 25.09 7.31
N GLY A 84 -4.26 26.15 7.40
CA GLY A 84 -3.96 26.89 8.63
C GLY A 84 -3.28 26.17 9.82
N GLY A 85 -2.92 24.89 9.69
CA GLY A 85 -2.21 24.13 10.72
C GLY A 85 -1.66 22.84 10.14
N LYS A 86 -0.41 22.88 9.64
CA LYS A 86 0.34 21.69 9.20
C LYS A 86 0.60 20.80 10.42
N THR A 87 -0.37 20.00 10.83
CA THR A 87 -0.13 18.93 11.80
C THR A 87 0.43 17.74 11.02
N PRO A 88 1.62 17.22 11.37
CA PRO A 88 2.24 16.08 10.69
C PRO A 88 1.32 14.85 10.60
N SER A 89 0.37 14.71 11.52
CA SER A 89 -0.62 13.63 11.55
C SER A 89 -1.49 13.60 10.29
N MET A 90 -1.95 14.74 9.77
CA MET A 90 -2.87 14.74 8.62
C MET A 90 -2.21 14.24 7.34
N PHE A 91 -0.92 14.55 7.14
CA PHE A 91 -0.18 14.07 5.98
C PHE A 91 0.06 12.55 6.08
N ASN A 92 0.49 12.07 7.26
CA ASN A 92 0.67 10.65 7.50
C ASN A 92 -0.64 9.88 7.26
N ASP A 93 -1.75 10.36 7.81
CA ASP A 93 -3.07 9.77 7.63
C ASP A 93 -3.43 9.68 6.14
N THR A 94 -3.20 10.75 5.37
CA THR A 94 -3.49 10.76 3.92
C THR A 94 -2.72 9.68 3.17
N VAL A 95 -1.42 9.52 3.46
CA VAL A 95 -0.58 8.47 2.84
C VAL A 95 -1.08 7.08 3.23
N LEU A 96 -1.38 6.86 4.52
CA LEU A 96 -1.83 5.58 5.02
C LEU A 96 -3.22 5.21 4.48
N GLU A 97 -4.16 6.15 4.42
CA GLU A 97 -5.50 5.94 3.88
C GLU A 97 -5.47 5.61 2.38
N LEU A 98 -4.60 6.26 1.59
CA LEU A 98 -4.40 5.88 0.20
C LEU A 98 -3.96 4.42 0.06
N VAL A 99 -3.02 3.97 0.91
CA VAL A 99 -2.56 2.57 0.89
C VAL A 99 -3.63 1.61 1.41
N LYS A 100 -4.43 1.99 2.40
CA LYS A 100 -5.60 1.18 2.84
C LYS A 100 -6.60 1.02 1.70
N LEU A 101 -6.88 2.09 0.93
CA LEU A 101 -7.75 2.01 -0.25
C LEU A 101 -7.20 1.02 -1.29
N VAL A 102 -5.88 1.01 -1.52
CA VAL A 102 -5.22 0.01 -2.38
C VAL A 102 -5.40 -1.40 -1.81
N GLN A 103 -5.08 -1.63 -0.53
CA GLN A 103 -5.21 -2.95 0.12
C GLN A 103 -6.67 -3.47 0.07
N VAL A 104 -7.66 -2.61 0.36
CA VAL A 104 -9.09 -2.95 0.31
C VAL A 104 -9.52 -3.27 -1.13
N SER A 105 -9.05 -2.49 -2.11
CA SER A 105 -9.38 -2.73 -3.53
C SER A 105 -8.81 -4.08 -4.01
N LEU A 106 -7.55 -4.38 -3.66
CA LEU A 106 -6.94 -5.69 -3.96
C LEU A 106 -7.67 -6.84 -3.25
N HIS A 107 -8.20 -6.59 -2.04
CA HIS A 107 -9.02 -7.56 -1.33
C HIS A 107 -10.35 -7.83 -2.04
N ILE A 108 -11.03 -6.79 -2.54
CA ILE A 108 -12.27 -6.91 -3.33
C ILE A 108 -12.05 -7.82 -4.55
N PHE A 109 -10.91 -7.69 -5.22
CA PHE A 109 -10.55 -8.54 -6.36
C PHE A 109 -9.95 -9.90 -5.97
N GLY A 110 -9.78 -10.18 -4.67
CA GLY A 110 -9.29 -11.47 -4.17
C GLY A 110 -7.78 -11.67 -4.20
N TYR A 111 -6.99 -10.65 -4.56
CA TYR A 111 -5.52 -10.71 -4.61
C TYR A 111 -4.87 -10.47 -3.25
N TYR A 112 -5.57 -9.80 -2.34
CA TYR A 112 -5.08 -9.53 -0.99
C TYR A 112 -5.89 -10.29 0.04
N LYS A 113 -5.23 -11.19 0.78
CA LYS A 113 -5.81 -11.89 1.93
C LYS A 113 -5.38 -11.17 3.20
N PRO A 114 -6.25 -10.38 3.84
CA PRO A 114 -5.86 -9.52 4.93
C PRO A 114 -5.62 -10.34 6.21
N SER A 115 -4.57 -9.97 6.94
CA SER A 115 -4.53 -10.08 8.40
C SER A 115 -5.04 -8.79 9.06
N SER A 116 -4.86 -7.64 8.40
CA SER A 116 -5.42 -6.32 8.74
C SER A 116 -5.25 -5.35 7.55
N PHE A 117 -5.97 -4.23 7.53
CA PHE A 117 -5.78 -3.12 6.60
C PHE A 117 -5.10 -1.95 7.32
N ASP A 118 -3.79 -2.02 7.42
CA ASP A 118 -2.99 -1.14 8.27
C ASP A 118 -2.35 0.04 7.52
N GLY A 119 -2.55 0.12 6.21
CA GLY A 119 -1.97 1.17 5.38
C GLY A 119 -0.48 1.00 5.12
N LEU A 120 0.11 -0.18 5.35
CA LEU A 120 1.50 -0.46 5.00
C LEU A 120 1.60 -1.07 3.60
N LEU A 121 2.42 -0.47 2.74
CA LEU A 121 2.78 -1.01 1.41
C LEU A 121 3.82 -2.12 1.56
N CYS A 122 3.49 -3.16 2.35
CA CYS A 122 4.34 -4.30 2.64
C CYS A 122 4.55 -5.18 1.40
N ASP A 123 5.40 -6.20 1.51
CA ASP A 123 5.71 -7.10 0.39
C ASP A 123 4.48 -7.84 -0.13
N PHE A 124 3.57 -8.24 0.76
CA PHE A 124 2.30 -8.85 0.34
C PHE A 124 1.42 -7.88 -0.44
N THR A 125 1.37 -6.60 -0.06
CA THR A 125 0.59 -5.59 -0.79
C THR A 125 1.19 -5.34 -2.17
N VAL A 126 2.52 -5.22 -2.25
CA VAL A 126 3.26 -5.04 -3.50
C VAL A 126 3.05 -6.24 -4.43
N GLU A 127 3.17 -7.46 -3.91
CA GLU A 127 2.99 -8.67 -4.72
C GLU A 127 1.55 -8.82 -5.21
N ALA A 128 0.56 -8.57 -4.34
CA ALA A 128 -0.84 -8.57 -4.73
C ALA A 128 -1.14 -7.55 -5.83
N LEU A 129 -0.50 -6.37 -5.77
CA LEU A 129 -0.66 -5.34 -6.79
C LEU A 129 -0.05 -5.75 -8.12
N ARG A 130 1.15 -6.37 -8.13
CA ARG A 130 1.75 -6.94 -9.36
C ARG A 130 0.90 -8.03 -9.99
N LEU A 131 0.38 -8.94 -9.17
CA LEU A 131 -0.51 -9.99 -9.64
C LEU A 131 -1.79 -9.40 -10.25
N TRP A 132 -2.39 -8.41 -9.60
CA TRP A 132 -3.56 -7.72 -10.13
C TRP A 132 -3.25 -7.00 -11.45
N VAL A 133 -2.11 -6.32 -11.57
CA VAL A 133 -1.68 -5.66 -12.82
C VAL A 133 -1.56 -6.69 -13.94
N LYS A 134 -0.82 -7.77 -13.70
CA LYS A 134 -0.60 -8.83 -14.70
C LYS A 134 -1.90 -9.54 -15.12
N GLU A 135 -2.80 -9.79 -14.18
CA GLU A 135 -4.01 -10.59 -14.47
C GLU A 135 -5.19 -9.74 -14.96
N ILE A 136 -5.27 -8.46 -14.58
CA ILE A 136 -6.41 -7.57 -14.89
C ILE A 136 -5.93 -6.24 -15.50
N GLY A 137 -4.98 -5.56 -14.87
CA GLY A 137 -4.56 -4.20 -15.25
C GLY A 137 -4.09 -4.08 -16.70
N GLU A 138 -3.21 -4.98 -17.14
CA GLU A 138 -2.66 -5.02 -18.52
C GLU A 138 -3.75 -5.18 -19.59
N GLN A 139 -4.90 -5.78 -19.24
CA GLN A 139 -6.03 -5.95 -20.17
C GLN A 139 -6.94 -4.72 -20.22
N LEU A 140 -6.89 -3.85 -19.22
CA LEU A 140 -7.78 -2.69 -19.09
C LEU A 140 -7.14 -1.40 -19.57
N VAL A 141 -5.83 -1.27 -19.43
CA VAL A 141 -5.08 -0.05 -19.75
C VAL A 141 -3.86 -0.41 -20.59
N GLU A 142 -3.86 0.06 -21.83
CA GLU A 142 -2.74 -0.11 -22.75
C GLU A 142 -1.49 0.61 -22.19
N GLY A 143 -0.38 -0.12 -22.07
CA GLY A 143 0.89 0.41 -21.54
C GLY A 143 1.04 0.36 -20.02
N LEU A 144 0.13 -0.30 -19.29
CA LEU A 144 0.30 -0.54 -17.85
C LEU A 144 1.26 -1.72 -17.64
N ASP A 145 2.57 -1.44 -17.58
CA ASP A 145 3.61 -2.47 -17.51
C ASP A 145 3.87 -2.97 -16.07
N SER A 146 3.84 -4.30 -15.88
CA SER A 146 4.23 -4.98 -14.62
C SER A 146 5.67 -4.67 -14.13
N MET A 147 6.51 -4.09 -14.99
CA MET A 147 7.92 -3.78 -14.70
C MET A 147 8.13 -2.40 -14.07
N GLU A 148 7.11 -1.53 -14.11
CA GLU A 148 7.19 -0.19 -13.52
C GLU A 148 6.94 -0.24 -12.00
N ARG A 149 7.21 0.89 -11.33
CA ARG A 149 7.06 1.06 -9.89
C ARG A 149 5.69 0.56 -9.43
N THR A 150 5.67 -0.46 -8.57
CA THR A 150 4.47 -1.26 -8.30
C THR A 150 3.23 -0.48 -7.83
N ALA A 151 3.39 0.67 -7.18
CA ALA A 151 2.28 1.54 -6.78
C ALA A 151 2.33 2.89 -7.50
N ASP A 152 2.69 2.91 -8.79
CA ASP A 152 2.64 4.14 -9.59
C ASP A 152 1.20 4.71 -9.68
N PRO A 153 1.05 6.01 -9.97
CA PRO A 153 -0.25 6.66 -10.06
C PRO A 153 -1.22 6.01 -11.04
N SER A 154 -0.74 5.52 -12.19
CA SER A 154 -1.58 4.90 -13.22
C SER A 154 -2.13 3.56 -12.74
N THR A 155 -1.30 2.74 -12.10
CA THR A 155 -1.72 1.49 -11.46
C THR A 155 -2.76 1.73 -10.37
N VAL A 156 -2.50 2.67 -9.45
CA VAL A 156 -3.44 3.01 -8.37
C VAL A 156 -4.75 3.57 -8.93
N ALA A 157 -4.70 4.49 -9.89
CA ALA A 157 -5.88 5.05 -10.52
C ALA A 157 -6.71 3.98 -11.24
N SER A 158 -6.07 3.06 -11.96
CA SER A 158 -6.75 1.97 -12.68
C SER A 158 -7.47 1.03 -11.73
N LEU A 159 -6.80 0.65 -10.63
CA LEU A 159 -7.38 -0.20 -9.58
C LEU A 159 -8.63 0.44 -8.96
N LEU A 160 -8.52 1.69 -8.52
CA LEU A 160 -9.63 2.41 -7.90
C LEU A 160 -10.77 2.69 -8.90
N SER A 161 -10.43 3.03 -10.14
CA SER A 161 -11.41 3.25 -11.21
C SER A 161 -12.21 1.99 -11.50
N LEU A 162 -11.58 0.81 -11.49
CA LEU A 162 -12.30 -0.46 -11.69
C LEU A 162 -13.27 -0.73 -10.54
N VAL A 163 -12.88 -0.49 -9.29
CA VAL A 163 -13.80 -0.60 -8.13
C VAL A 163 -15.01 0.33 -8.29
N LEU A 164 -14.78 1.59 -8.68
CA LEU A 164 -15.85 2.56 -8.92
C LEU A 164 -16.75 2.14 -10.09
N ALA A 165 -16.17 1.63 -11.17
CA ALA A 165 -16.92 1.14 -12.33
C ALA A 165 -17.81 -0.05 -11.97
N VAL A 166 -17.31 -1.01 -11.18
CA VAL A 166 -18.10 -2.13 -10.65
C VAL A 166 -19.24 -1.60 -9.79
N ARG A 167 -18.97 -0.69 -8.86
CA ARG A 167 -19.99 -0.07 -7.99
C ARG A 167 -21.06 0.64 -8.81
N ASN A 168 -20.68 1.45 -9.80
CA ASN A 168 -21.64 2.20 -10.63
C ASN A 168 -22.50 1.26 -11.48
N ARG A 169 -21.92 0.19 -12.02
CA ARG A 169 -22.68 -0.86 -12.72
C ARG A 169 -23.69 -1.54 -11.79
N LEU A 170 -23.29 -1.92 -10.57
CA LEU A 170 -24.19 -2.52 -9.60
C LEU A 170 -25.36 -1.59 -9.23
N VAL A 171 -25.10 -0.30 -9.05
CA VAL A 171 -26.17 0.69 -8.79
C VAL A 171 -27.09 0.84 -9.99
N GLY A 172 -26.57 0.90 -11.22
CA GLY A 172 -27.39 0.94 -12.42
C GLY A 172 -28.29 -0.29 -12.59
N LEU A 173 -27.82 -1.47 -12.20
CA LEU A 173 -28.61 -2.71 -12.18
C LEU A 173 -29.66 -2.72 -11.05
N SER A 174 -29.40 -1.99 -9.96
CA SER A 174 -30.27 -1.96 -8.78
C SER A 174 -31.41 -0.95 -8.87
N GLY A 175 -31.48 -0.10 -9.91
CA GLY A 175 -32.46 0.99 -9.97
C GLY A 175 -32.80 1.52 -11.36
N SER A 176 -33.85 0.95 -11.97
CA SER A 176 -34.85 1.77 -12.65
C SER A 176 -35.43 2.77 -11.65
N THR A 177 -34.93 4.01 -11.65
CA THR A 177 -35.66 5.28 -11.45
C THR A 177 -34.66 6.44 -11.33
N ASN A 178 -34.56 7.25 -12.39
CA ASN A 178 -34.11 8.65 -12.39
C ASN A 178 -32.97 9.07 -11.43
N VAL A 179 -31.72 8.77 -11.80
CA VAL A 179 -30.61 9.70 -11.52
C VAL A 179 -29.77 9.80 -12.79
N ARG A 180 -29.73 10.99 -13.39
CA ARG A 180 -28.90 11.28 -14.56
C ARG A 180 -27.42 11.18 -14.16
N HIS A 181 -26.78 10.11 -14.59
CA HIS A 181 -25.33 9.95 -14.50
C HIS A 181 -24.66 10.97 -15.44
N LEU A 182 -23.94 11.92 -14.87
CA LEU A 182 -22.89 12.64 -15.60
C LEU A 182 -21.56 11.92 -15.33
N ASP A 183 -21.46 10.66 -15.74
CA ASP A 183 -20.17 9.96 -15.75
C ASP A 183 -19.47 10.22 -17.08
N ARG A 184 -18.37 10.96 -17.00
CA ARG A 184 -17.46 11.32 -18.10
C ARG A 184 -16.37 10.25 -18.27
N PHE A 185 -16.78 8.99 -18.41
CA PHE A 185 -15.86 7.89 -18.76
C PHE A 185 -16.31 7.15 -20.03
N SER A 186 -17.17 7.77 -20.85
CA SER A 186 -17.70 7.23 -22.11
C SER A 186 -16.68 7.01 -23.23
N SER A 187 -15.39 7.21 -22.97
CA SER A 187 -14.36 7.10 -24.00
C SER A 187 -13.04 6.55 -23.45
N VAL A 188 -13.10 5.33 -22.90
CA VAL A 188 -11.99 4.37 -23.05
C VAL A 188 -12.63 3.04 -23.46
N GLN A 189 -12.49 2.71 -24.75
CA GLN A 189 -13.03 1.50 -25.35
C GLN A 189 -12.47 0.24 -24.68
N LEU A 190 -13.31 -0.52 -23.98
CA LEU A 190 -13.14 -1.97 -23.84
C LEU A 190 -14.48 -2.64 -23.58
N THR A 191 -15.20 -2.85 -24.68
CA THR A 191 -15.98 -4.07 -24.87
C THR A 191 -14.99 -5.22 -24.90
N LEU A 192 -15.15 -6.23 -24.04
CA LEU A 192 -15.23 -7.66 -24.42
C LEU A 192 -15.03 -8.60 -23.21
N TYR A 193 -15.71 -9.75 -23.32
CA TYR A 193 -15.55 -11.01 -22.59
C TYR A 193 -16.05 -11.13 -21.14
N SER A 194 -17.36 -11.36 -21.06
CA SER A 194 -17.93 -12.46 -20.27
C SER A 194 -17.26 -13.79 -20.67
N SER A 195 -16.62 -14.50 -19.73
CA SER A 195 -16.85 -15.92 -19.45
C SER A 195 -15.87 -16.48 -18.40
N GLY A 196 -16.44 -17.06 -17.32
CA GLY A 196 -15.92 -18.25 -16.65
C GLY A 196 -14.64 -18.18 -15.80
N TYR A 197 -14.80 -18.15 -14.47
CA TYR A 197 -13.83 -18.75 -13.56
C TYR A 197 -14.53 -19.59 -12.46
N PRO A 198 -14.01 -20.80 -12.14
CA PRO A 198 -14.59 -21.68 -11.14
C PRO A 198 -14.13 -21.31 -9.72
N LYS A 199 -15.04 -21.52 -8.76
CA LYS A 199 -14.82 -21.35 -7.31
C LYS A 199 -13.76 -22.34 -6.79
N ARG A 200 -12.79 -21.86 -6.02
CA ARG A 200 -11.97 -22.70 -5.11
C ARG A 200 -12.01 -22.13 -3.69
N SER A 201 -12.49 -22.94 -2.76
CA SER A 201 -12.45 -22.68 -1.31
C SER A 201 -11.10 -23.09 -0.72
N ILE A 202 -10.51 -22.28 0.15
CA ILE A 202 -9.37 -22.66 0.98
C ILE A 202 -9.62 -22.19 2.42
N SER A 203 -9.58 -23.13 3.37
CA SER A 203 -9.50 -22.90 4.81
C SER A 203 -8.12 -22.41 5.22
N ALA A 204 -8.02 -21.44 6.13
CA ALA A 204 -6.77 -20.92 6.65
C ALA A 204 -6.66 -21.13 8.17
N SER A 205 -5.48 -21.50 8.64
CA SER A 205 -5.05 -21.43 10.04
C SER A 205 -3.82 -20.53 10.15
N SER A 206 -3.85 -19.62 11.12
CA SER A 206 -2.93 -18.47 11.27
C SER A 206 -1.91 -18.63 12.39
N SER A 207 -0.75 -17.96 12.27
CA SER A 207 0.04 -17.49 13.42
C SER A 207 1.11 -16.46 13.00
N PHE A 208 1.19 -15.31 13.70
CA PHE A 208 2.20 -14.25 13.56
C PHE A 208 2.88 -13.99 14.92
N TYR A 209 4.18 -13.62 14.92
CA TYR A 209 4.94 -13.18 16.10
C TYR A 209 5.77 -11.92 15.79
N SER A 210 5.91 -11.02 16.78
CA SER A 210 6.68 -9.77 16.75
C SER A 210 7.69 -9.73 17.92
N SER A 211 8.82 -9.02 17.77
CA SER A 211 9.79 -8.76 18.85
C SER A 211 10.38 -7.34 18.76
N SER A 212 10.61 -6.76 19.94
CA SER A 212 10.91 -5.35 20.23
C SER A 212 12.30 -4.83 19.82
N SER A 213 12.30 -3.51 19.61
CA SER A 213 13.41 -2.53 19.62
C SER A 213 14.10 -2.19 18.30
N TYR A 214 14.00 -3.01 17.26
CA TYR A 214 14.41 -2.65 15.90
C TYR A 214 13.49 -3.33 14.88
N ILE A 215 12.98 -2.59 13.90
CA ILE A 215 12.35 -3.20 12.72
C ILE A 215 13.40 -3.36 11.63
N TYR A 216 13.54 -4.58 11.16
CA TYR A 216 14.34 -4.90 9.98
C TYR A 216 13.48 -4.75 8.75
N TYR A 217 13.75 -3.72 7.95
CA TYR A 217 13.06 -3.50 6.69
C TYR A 217 13.96 -3.92 5.53
N ARG A 218 13.52 -4.92 4.76
CA ARG A 218 14.21 -5.38 3.54
C ARG A 218 13.58 -4.73 2.32
N GLN A 219 14.42 -4.24 1.42
CA GLN A 219 14.04 -3.97 0.03
C GLN A 219 14.46 -5.21 -0.79
N GLN A 220 13.47 -5.96 -1.29
CA GLN A 220 13.53 -7.05 -2.30
C GLN A 220 13.77 -8.54 -1.95
N CYS A 221 12.86 -9.33 -2.57
CA CYS A 221 12.94 -10.66 -3.18
C CYS A 221 13.29 -11.88 -2.31
N HIS A 222 12.34 -12.81 -2.23
CA HIS A 222 12.61 -14.24 -2.44
C HIS A 222 11.40 -14.94 -3.07
N THR A 223 11.59 -15.39 -4.31
CA THR A 223 11.07 -16.66 -4.79
C THR A 223 11.43 -17.75 -3.79
N THR A 224 10.42 -18.54 -3.43
CA THR A 224 10.59 -19.94 -3.04
C THR A 224 9.68 -20.77 -3.93
#